data_AF-L8K2K0-F1
#
_entry.id   AF-L8K2K0-F1
#
_cell.length_a   1.000
_cell.length_b   1.000
_cell.length_c   1.000
_cell.angle_alpha   90.00
_cell.angle_beta   90.00
_cell.angle_gamma   90.00
#
_symmetry.space_group_name_H-M   'P 1'
#
loop_
_entity.id
_entity.type
_entity.pdbx_description
1 polymer ?
#
loop_
_entity_poly.entity_id
_entity_poly.type
_entity_poly.pdbx_seq_one_letter_code
_entity_poly.pdbx_strand_id
1 'polypeptide(L)'
;MGRVAVLNIFYNINVGIELVILYFFFNNSYSTPRKEQIFKVSGIFCMLFGLISILYWGIEDKFLTEWLCLNNLVYTSWILLSVLDIYENDDRLLHTKRSYLFFLLGLFLYTSCTMLIFGLWHYIMATRDSLLKNLWIIHDVFNTIMYLVFFIGFYHDYRGQKKSVPL
;
A
#
# COMPACT_ATOMS: atom_id res chain seq x y z
N MET A 1 14.02 10.94 -26.21
CA MET A 1 12.58 10.78 -25.86
C MET A 1 12.25 9.44 -25.19
N GLY A 2 12.84 8.29 -25.58
CA GLY A 2 12.41 6.98 -25.05
C GLY A 2 12.64 6.66 -23.55
N ARG A 3 13.67 7.20 -22.88
CA ARG A 3 13.97 6.80 -21.48
C ARG A 3 12.94 7.28 -20.45
N VAL A 4 12.35 8.46 -20.64
CA VAL A 4 11.34 9.02 -19.72
C VAL A 4 10.00 8.31 -19.89
N ALA A 5 9.61 8.03 -21.14
CA ALA A 5 8.39 7.29 -21.46
C ALA A 5 8.42 5.87 -20.87
N VAL A 6 9.53 5.14 -21.04
CA VAL A 6 9.70 3.80 -20.46
C VAL A 6 9.60 3.84 -18.93
N LEU A 7 10.20 4.84 -18.28
CA LEU A 7 10.15 4.99 -16.83
C LEU A 7 8.72 5.27 -16.34
N ASN A 8 7.97 6.14 -17.02
CA ASN A 8 6.57 6.44 -16.71
C ASN A 8 5.69 5.18 -16.81
N ILE A 9 5.88 4.38 -17.87
CA ILE A 9 5.16 3.12 -18.06
C ILE A 9 5.42 2.19 -16.88
N PHE A 10 6.69 2.00 -16.49
CA PHE A 10 7.03 1.13 -15.36
C PHE A 10 6.38 1.60 -14.05
N TYR A 11 6.41 2.90 -13.76
CA TYR A 11 5.78 3.41 -12.55
C TYR A 11 4.25 3.24 -12.57
N ASN A 12 3.59 3.57 -13.68
CA ASN A 12 2.13 3.45 -13.79
C ASN A 12 1.67 1.98 -13.73
N ILE A 13 2.42 1.05 -14.34
CA ILE A 13 2.16 -0.40 -14.22
C ILE A 13 2.35 -0.86 -12.78
N ASN A 14 3.40 -0.40 -12.10
CA ASN A 14 3.66 -0.77 -10.71
C ASN A 14 2.51 -0.36 -9.78
N VAL A 15 1.93 0.82 -9.98
CA VAL A 15 0.71 1.28 -9.24
C VAL A 15 -0.45 0.29 -9.41
N GLY A 16 -0.66 -0.21 -10.63
CA GLY A 16 -1.69 -1.21 -10.92
C GLY A 16 -1.40 -2.57 -10.28
N ILE A 17 -0.15 -3.04 -10.35
CA ILE A 17 0.29 -4.29 -9.72
C ILE A 17 0.11 -4.23 -8.21
N GLU A 18 0.52 -3.13 -7.58
CA GLU A 18 0.37 -2.90 -6.15
C GLU A 18 -1.10 -2.97 -5.71
N LEU A 19 -2.00 -2.34 -6.48
CA LEU A 19 -3.45 -2.41 -6.24
C LEU A 19 -3.96 -3.84 -6.26
N VAL A 20 -3.54 -4.64 -7.24
CA VAL A 20 -3.95 -6.04 -7.37
C VAL A 20 -3.44 -6.86 -6.18
N ILE A 21 -2.15 -6.73 -5.83
CA ILE A 21 -1.55 -7.46 -4.71
C ILE A 21 -2.27 -7.12 -3.40
N LEU A 22 -2.49 -5.83 -3.12
CA LEU A 22 -3.16 -5.42 -1.88
C LEU A 22 -4.63 -5.78 -1.86
N TYR A 23 -5.32 -5.75 -3.01
CA TYR A 23 -6.68 -6.24 -3.10
C TYR A 23 -6.76 -7.72 -2.71
N PHE A 24 -5.85 -8.56 -3.20
CA PHE A 24 -5.80 -9.96 -2.80
C PHE A 24 -5.41 -10.15 -1.33
N PHE A 25 -4.48 -9.34 -0.81
CA PHE A 25 -4.08 -9.38 0.59
C PHE A 25 -5.25 -9.09 1.55
N PHE A 26 -6.05 -8.07 1.24
CA PHE A 26 -7.22 -7.70 2.05
C PHE A 26 -8.49 -8.49 1.70
N ASN A 27 -8.45 -9.32 0.66
CA ASN A 27 -9.59 -10.16 0.31
C ASN A 27 -9.91 -11.12 1.47
N ASN A 28 -11.18 -11.20 1.85
CA ASN A 28 -11.65 -11.97 3.01
C ASN A 28 -11.07 -11.51 4.37
N SER A 29 -10.46 -10.33 4.44
CA SER A 29 -9.94 -9.78 5.71
C SER A 29 -10.97 -9.00 6.51
N TYR A 30 -12.25 -9.02 6.15
CA TYR A 30 -13.31 -8.29 6.86
C TYR A 30 -14.41 -9.25 7.28
N SER A 31 -14.85 -9.16 8.54
CA SER A 31 -15.85 -10.04 9.13
C SER A 31 -17.28 -9.52 8.93
N THR A 32 -17.45 -8.20 8.86
CA THR A 32 -18.77 -7.57 8.66
C THR A 32 -19.05 -7.31 7.17
N PRO A 33 -20.24 -7.67 6.65
CA PRO A 33 -20.62 -7.43 5.25
C PRO A 33 -20.50 -5.95 4.82
N ARG A 34 -20.79 -5.02 5.74
CA ARG A 34 -20.66 -3.57 5.49
C ARG A 34 -19.21 -3.16 5.20
N LYS A 35 -18.25 -3.68 5.97
CA LYS A 35 -16.82 -3.37 5.79
C LYS A 35 -16.28 -4.01 4.51
N GLU A 36 -16.70 -5.23 4.23
CA GLU A 36 -16.40 -5.90 2.97
C GLU A 36 -16.95 -5.12 1.76
N GLN A 37 -18.16 -4.57 1.86
CA GLN A 37 -18.73 -3.72 0.82
C GLN A 37 -17.92 -2.43 0.63
N ILE A 38 -17.52 -1.75 1.71
CA ILE A 38 -16.66 -0.55 1.64
C ILE A 38 -15.34 -0.88 0.94
N PHE A 39 -14.71 -2.01 1.30
CA PHE A 39 -13.49 -2.50 0.66
C PHE A 39 -13.69 -2.74 -0.85
N LYS A 40 -14.72 -3.48 -1.25
CA LYS A 40 -15.00 -3.77 -2.67
C LYS A 40 -15.29 -2.50 -3.48
N VAL A 41 -16.14 -1.61 -2.96
CA VAL A 41 -16.52 -0.37 -3.64
C VAL A 41 -15.31 0.56 -3.82
N SER A 42 -14.50 0.74 -2.77
CA SER A 42 -13.29 1.57 -2.85
C SER A 42 -12.24 0.99 -3.81
N GLY A 43 -12.10 -0.34 -3.89
CA GLY A 43 -11.24 -0.99 -4.87
C GLY A 43 -11.69 -0.78 -6.31
N ILE A 44 -13.00 -0.92 -6.58
CA ILE A 44 -13.59 -0.63 -7.90
C ILE A 44 -13.36 0.84 -8.26
N PHE A 45 -13.58 1.75 -7.30
CA PHE A 45 -13.36 3.18 -7.51
C PHE A 45 -11.90 3.48 -7.90
N CYS A 46 -10.91 2.88 -7.23
CA CYS A 46 -9.50 3.06 -7.57
C CYS A 46 -9.17 2.54 -8.98
N MET A 47 -9.72 1.39 -9.37
CA MET A 47 -9.53 0.85 -10.72
C MET A 47 -10.15 1.74 -11.79
N LEU A 48 -11.38 2.22 -11.58
CA LEU A 48 -12.04 3.13 -12.52
C LEU A 48 -11.31 4.45 -12.63
N PHE A 49 -10.87 5.03 -11.51
CA PHE A 49 -10.09 6.26 -11.50
C PHE A 49 -8.76 6.10 -12.25
N GLY A 50 -8.06 4.99 -12.03
CA GLY A 50 -6.83 4.65 -12.76
C GLY A 50 -7.06 4.52 -14.26
N LEU A 51 -8.11 3.80 -14.67
CA LEU A 51 -8.46 3.63 -16.07
C LEU A 51 -8.78 4.98 -16.74
N ILE A 52 -9.60 5.81 -16.10
CA ILE A 52 -9.93 7.16 -16.59
C ILE A 52 -8.66 8.01 -16.71
N SER A 53 -7.78 7.96 -15.72
CA SER A 53 -6.52 8.70 -15.72
C SER A 53 -5.61 8.28 -16.87
N ILE A 54 -5.48 6.97 -17.13
CA ILE A 54 -4.71 6.43 -18.25
C ILE A 54 -5.32 6.84 -19.59
N LEU A 55 -6.64 6.80 -19.73
CA LEU A 55 -7.32 7.19 -20.97
C LEU A 55 -7.19 8.68 -21.28
N TYR A 56 -7.17 9.54 -20.24
CA TYR A 56 -7.12 10.99 -20.43
C TYR A 56 -5.70 11.53 -20.60
N TRP A 57 -4.72 11.02 -19.85
CA TRP A 57 -3.35 11.53 -19.85
C TRP A 57 -2.32 10.65 -20.53
N GLY A 58 -2.68 9.42 -20.91
CA GLY A 58 -1.74 8.44 -21.48
C GLY A 58 -0.86 7.75 -20.43
N ILE A 59 -0.51 6.49 -20.67
CA ILE A 59 0.32 5.70 -19.75
C ILE A 59 1.82 6.04 -19.83
N GLU A 60 2.27 6.59 -20.97
CA GLU A 60 3.68 6.88 -21.23
C GLU A 60 4.03 8.37 -21.07
N ASP A 61 3.04 9.26 -21.17
CA ASP A 61 3.25 10.70 -21.23
C ASP A 61 3.58 11.32 -19.87
N LYS A 62 2.91 10.83 -18.81
CA LYS A 62 3.12 11.32 -17.44
C LYS A 62 3.02 10.18 -16.42
N PHE A 63 3.86 10.24 -15.40
CA PHE A 63 3.66 9.46 -14.19
C PHE A 63 2.45 9.99 -13.39
N LEU A 64 1.44 9.16 -13.20
CA LEU A 64 0.17 9.52 -12.58
C LEU A 64 0.27 9.53 -11.05
N THR A 65 1.02 10.49 -10.52
CA THR A 65 1.24 10.69 -9.07
C THR A 65 -0.06 10.80 -8.28
N GLU A 66 -1.08 11.42 -8.86
CA GLU A 66 -2.40 11.61 -8.26
C GLU A 66 -3.11 10.27 -8.08
N TRP A 67 -2.98 9.37 -9.05
CA TRP A 67 -3.51 8.01 -8.96
C TRP A 67 -2.75 7.17 -7.92
N LEU A 68 -1.42 7.27 -7.88
CA LEU A 68 -0.61 6.63 -6.82
C LEU A 68 -1.05 7.10 -5.42
N CYS A 69 -1.19 8.41 -5.22
CA CYS A 69 -1.60 8.98 -3.94
C CYS A 69 -3.01 8.53 -3.53
N LEU A 70 -3.96 8.52 -4.48
CA LEU A 70 -5.32 8.04 -4.23
C LEU A 70 -5.33 6.56 -3.82
N ASN A 71 -4.57 5.72 -4.53
CA ASN A 71 -4.43 4.31 -4.18
C ASN A 71 -3.89 4.14 -2.76
N ASN A 72 -2.81 4.85 -2.40
CA ASN A 72 -2.24 4.78 -1.06
C ASN A 72 -3.19 5.28 0.04
N LEU A 73 -4.03 6.28 -0.25
CA LEU A 73 -5.08 6.73 0.67
C LEU A 73 -6.13 5.63 0.91
N VAL A 74 -6.50 4.92 -0.15
CA VAL A 74 -7.43 3.79 -0.05
C VAL A 74 -6.79 2.60 0.67
N TYR A 75 -5.51 2.32 0.45
CA TYR A 75 -4.78 1.30 1.23
C TYR A 75 -4.76 1.64 2.71
N THR A 76 -4.47 2.90 3.07
CA THR A 76 -4.55 3.36 4.46
C THR A 76 -5.96 3.17 5.02
N SER A 77 -6.99 3.45 4.23
CA SER A 77 -8.39 3.22 4.63
C SER A 77 -8.69 1.73 4.86
N TRP A 78 -8.19 0.84 4.02
CA TRP A 78 -8.31 -0.62 4.19
C TRP A 78 -7.58 -1.14 5.43
N ILE A 79 -6.39 -0.62 5.70
CA ILE A 79 -5.62 -0.94 6.90
C ILE A 79 -6.40 -0.52 8.15
N LEU A 80 -6.88 0.73 8.20
CA LEU A 80 -7.66 1.24 9.33
C LEU A 80 -8.98 0.48 9.50
N LEU A 81 -9.65 0.14 8.40
CA LEU A 81 -10.86 -0.66 8.43
C LEU A 81 -10.59 -2.07 8.98
N SER A 82 -9.46 -2.66 8.64
CA SER A 82 -9.04 -3.96 9.16
C SER A 82 -8.70 -3.91 10.65
N VAL A 83 -7.99 -2.86 11.10
CA VAL A 83 -7.70 -2.65 12.52
C VAL A 83 -8.98 -2.44 13.33
N LEU A 84 -9.90 -1.62 12.82
CA LEU A 84 -11.20 -1.41 13.43
C LEU A 84 -11.99 -2.73 13.51
N ASP A 85 -11.94 -3.56 12.48
CA ASP A 85 -12.61 -4.88 12.49
C ASP A 85 -11.99 -5.89 13.45
N ILE A 86 -10.68 -5.85 13.65
CA ILE A 86 -10.04 -6.65 14.70
C ILE A 86 -10.46 -6.15 16.09
N TYR A 87 -10.53 -4.83 16.28
CA TYR A 87 -10.88 -4.23 17.57
C TYR A 87 -12.35 -4.47 17.97
N GLU A 88 -13.28 -4.43 17.02
CA GLU A 88 -14.71 -4.62 17.29
C GLU A 88 -15.11 -6.10 17.48
N ASN A 89 -14.27 -7.05 17.07
CA ASN A 89 -14.57 -8.48 17.16
C ASN A 89 -13.57 -9.18 18.11
N ASP A 90 -13.95 -9.35 19.38
CA ASP A 90 -13.10 -9.96 20.42
C ASP A 90 -12.57 -11.35 20.04
N ASP A 91 -13.42 -12.21 19.45
CA ASP A 91 -12.99 -13.53 18.95
C ASP A 91 -11.90 -13.41 17.89
N ARG A 92 -12.04 -12.41 17.01
CA ARG A 92 -11.06 -12.16 15.96
C ARG A 92 -9.77 -11.59 16.55
N LEU A 93 -9.83 -10.74 17.56
CA LEU A 93 -8.65 -10.26 18.28
C LEU A 93 -7.85 -11.42 18.88
N LEU A 94 -8.53 -12.39 19.48
CA LEU A 94 -7.90 -13.58 20.08
C LEU A 94 -7.28 -14.51 19.04
N HIS A 95 -7.89 -14.63 17.86
CA HIS A 95 -7.43 -15.54 16.79
C HIS A 95 -6.58 -14.87 15.71
N THR A 96 -6.41 -13.54 15.75
CA THR A 96 -5.59 -12.83 14.77
C THR A 96 -4.13 -13.21 14.92
N LYS A 97 -3.53 -13.68 13.82
CA LYS A 97 -2.11 -13.98 13.79
C LYS A 97 -1.32 -12.70 14.02
N ARG A 98 -0.35 -12.74 14.94
CA ARG A 98 0.54 -11.60 15.25
C ARG A 98 1.29 -11.09 14.00
N SER A 99 1.60 -11.98 13.06
CA SER A 99 2.18 -11.67 11.76
C SER A 99 1.33 -10.70 10.93
N TYR A 100 0.00 -10.87 10.95
CA TYR A 100 -0.92 -9.97 10.24
C TYR A 100 -0.82 -8.53 10.75
N LEU A 101 -0.71 -8.34 12.08
CA LEU A 101 -0.53 -7.00 12.66
C LEU A 101 0.80 -6.36 12.24
N PHE A 102 1.87 -7.15 12.11
CA PHE A 102 3.13 -6.64 11.56
C PHE A 102 2.97 -6.23 10.09
N PHE A 103 2.30 -7.04 9.27
CA PHE A 103 2.03 -6.65 7.88
C PHE A 103 1.22 -5.36 7.77
N LEU A 104 0.17 -5.20 8.59
CA LEU A 104 -0.61 -3.96 8.63
C LEU A 104 0.24 -2.75 9.04
N LEU A 105 1.11 -2.90 10.05
CA LEU A 105 2.00 -1.84 10.49
C LEU A 105 3.00 -1.43 9.40
N GLY A 106 3.64 -2.41 8.76
CA GLY A 106 4.60 -2.16 7.68
C GLY A 106 3.93 -1.44 6.50
N LEU A 107 2.76 -1.90 6.09
CA LEU A 107 1.98 -1.25 5.04
C LEU A 107 1.58 0.17 5.43
N PHE A 108 1.10 0.41 6.64
CA PHE A 108 0.67 1.73 7.08
C PHE A 108 1.80 2.76 7.03
N LEU A 109 2.99 2.36 7.48
CA LEU A 109 4.18 3.22 7.46
C LEU A 109 4.60 3.53 6.01
N TYR A 110 4.61 2.51 5.15
CA TYR A 110 4.95 2.67 3.74
C TYR A 110 3.95 3.57 3.00
N THR A 111 2.64 3.32 3.13
CA THR A 111 1.61 4.06 2.37
C THR A 111 1.57 5.53 2.79
N SER A 112 1.70 5.79 4.10
CA SER A 112 1.74 7.15 4.63
C SER A 112 2.94 7.94 4.12
N CYS A 113 4.13 7.32 4.08
CA CYS A 113 5.32 7.95 3.56
C CYS A 113 5.23 8.17 2.04
N THR A 114 4.74 7.17 1.30
CA THR A 114 4.54 7.25 -0.16
C THR A 114 3.63 8.41 -0.53
N MET A 115 2.49 8.57 0.15
CA MET A 115 1.60 9.73 -0.08
C MET A 115 2.29 11.07 0.18
N LEU A 116 3.06 11.18 1.27
CA LEU A 116 3.75 12.42 1.60
C LEU A 116 4.78 12.80 0.53
N ILE A 117 5.60 11.84 0.10
CA ILE A 117 6.68 12.05 -0.87
C ILE A 117 6.11 12.38 -2.25
N PHE A 118 5.17 11.56 -2.73
CA PHE A 118 4.62 11.71 -4.07
C PHE A 118 3.55 12.80 -4.15
N GLY A 119 2.90 13.16 -3.04
CA GLY A 119 2.08 14.37 -2.95
C GLY A 119 2.91 15.66 -3.14
N LEU A 120 4.19 15.63 -2.76
CA LEU A 120 5.13 16.73 -2.96
C LEU A 120 5.96 16.58 -4.25
N TRP A 121 5.67 15.60 -5.10
CA TRP A 121 6.47 15.27 -6.29
C TRP A 121 6.74 16.47 -7.19
N HIS A 122 5.69 17.22 -7.53
CA HIS A 122 5.82 18.39 -8.40
C HIS A 122 6.73 19.48 -7.80
N TYR A 123 6.67 19.67 -6.49
CA TYR A 123 7.50 20.63 -5.78
C TYR A 123 8.97 20.18 -5.70
N ILE A 124 9.19 18.89 -5.44
CA ILE A 124 10.52 18.27 -5.40
C ILE A 124 11.20 18.33 -6.79
N MET A 125 10.44 18.11 -7.86
CA MET A 125 10.98 18.13 -9.23
C MET A 125 11.21 19.54 -9.77
N ALA A 126 10.44 20.53 -9.33
CA ALA A 126 10.59 21.92 -9.76
C ALA A 126 11.76 22.65 -9.06
N THR A 127 12.09 22.28 -7.83
CA THR A 127 13.08 22.99 -7.02
C THR A 127 14.46 22.31 -7.09
N ARG A 128 15.52 23.07 -7.41
CA ARG A 128 16.90 22.54 -7.46
C ARG A 128 17.53 22.31 -6.07
N ASP A 129 16.83 22.62 -4.99
CA ASP A 129 17.37 22.62 -3.62
C ASP A 129 17.68 21.21 -3.10
N SER A 130 18.84 21.10 -2.43
CA SER A 130 19.35 19.86 -1.86
C SER A 130 18.50 19.31 -0.71
N LEU A 131 17.80 20.18 0.04
CA LEU A 131 16.99 19.76 1.20
C LEU A 131 15.77 18.92 0.80
N LEU A 132 15.12 19.23 -0.32
CA LEU A 132 13.98 18.45 -0.82
C LEU A 132 14.41 17.09 -1.36
N LYS A 133 15.65 16.96 -1.82
CA LYS A 133 16.22 15.65 -2.19
C LYS A 133 16.38 14.74 -0.97
N ASN A 134 16.57 15.28 0.24
CA ASN A 134 16.65 14.46 1.45
C ASN A 134 15.32 13.81 1.82
N LEU A 135 14.17 14.26 1.29
CA LEU A 135 12.90 13.56 1.45
C LEU A 135 12.96 12.14 0.88
N TRP A 136 13.71 11.92 -0.20
CA TRP A 136 13.94 10.57 -0.74
C TRP A 136 14.62 9.62 0.26
N ILE A 137 15.50 10.14 1.11
CA ILE A 137 16.12 9.35 2.18
C ILE A 137 15.05 8.90 3.19
N ILE A 138 14.08 9.76 3.50
CA ILE A 138 12.95 9.40 4.37
C ILE A 138 12.14 8.28 3.72
N HIS A 139 11.82 8.40 2.44
CA HIS A 139 11.15 7.34 1.69
C HIS A 139 11.90 6.00 1.80
N ASP A 140 13.21 6.00 1.55
CA ASP A 140 14.03 4.79 1.59
C ASP A 140 14.12 4.17 2.99
N VAL A 141 14.16 5.01 4.03
CA VAL A 141 14.11 4.56 5.43
C VAL A 141 12.78 3.89 5.74
N PHE A 142 11.65 4.50 5.37
CA PHE A 142 10.33 3.90 5.60
C PHE A 142 10.12 2.62 4.80
N ASN A 143 10.63 2.56 3.57
CA ASN A 143 10.63 1.36 2.75
C ASN A 143 11.46 0.24 3.40
N THR A 144 12.65 0.56 3.91
CA THR A 144 13.48 -0.38 4.68
C THR A 144 12.77 -0.88 5.94
N ILE A 145 12.13 0.02 6.68
CA ILE A 145 11.35 -0.32 7.88
C ILE A 145 10.20 -1.26 7.52
N MET A 146 9.46 -1.00 6.43
CA MET A 146 8.41 -1.91 5.96
C MET A 146 8.95 -3.33 5.75
N TYR A 147 10.06 -3.49 5.03
CA TYR A 147 10.65 -4.82 4.80
C TYR A 147 11.12 -5.49 6.10
N LEU A 148 11.71 -4.75 7.03
CA LEU A 148 12.10 -5.28 8.34
C LEU A 148 10.88 -5.76 9.14
N VAL A 149 9.80 -4.98 9.14
CA VAL A 149 8.55 -5.34 9.81
C VAL A 149 7.91 -6.56 9.16
N PHE A 150 7.92 -6.65 7.83
CA PHE A 150 7.44 -7.84 7.12
C PHE A 150 8.27 -9.07 7.44
N PHE A 151 9.60 -8.94 7.48
CA PHE A 151 10.49 -10.02 7.89
C PHE A 151 10.16 -10.54 9.29
N ILE A 152 9.91 -9.64 10.25
CA ILE A 152 9.46 -10.01 11.60
C ILE A 152 8.13 -10.77 11.55
N GLY A 153 7.18 -10.31 10.73
CA GLY A 153 5.89 -10.98 10.49
C GLY A 153 6.06 -12.41 9.97
N PHE A 154 6.86 -12.60 8.91
CA PHE A 154 7.17 -13.92 8.35
C PHE A 154 7.89 -14.83 9.34
N TYR A 155 8.84 -14.28 10.10
CA TYR A 155 9.54 -15.03 11.14
C TYR A 155 8.57 -15.55 12.22
N HIS A 156 7.60 -14.73 12.62
CA HIS A 156 6.56 -15.14 13.56
C HIS A 156 5.67 -16.26 13.00
N ASP A 157 5.27 -16.18 11.72
CA ASP A 157 4.50 -17.24 11.07
C ASP A 157 5.29 -18.55 10.98
N TYR A 158 6.56 -18.48 10.58
CA TYR A 158 7.43 -19.65 10.50
C TYR A 158 7.60 -20.35 11.86
N ARG A 159 7.79 -19.56 12.94
CA ARG A 159 7.87 -20.12 14.30
C ARG A 159 6.53 -20.68 14.80
N GLY A 160 5.42 -20.07 14.41
CA GLY A 160 4.07 -20.55 14.72
C GLY A 160 3.80 -21.92 14.11
N GLN A 161 4.17 -22.12 12.84
CA GLN A 161 4.01 -23.40 12.13
C GLN A 161 4.85 -24.54 12.75
N LYS A 162 6.05 -24.25 13.26
CA LYS A 162 6.87 -25.25 13.95
C LYS A 162 6.25 -25.77 15.26
N LYS A 163 5.41 -24.97 15.93
CA LYS A 163 4.76 -25.39 17.18
C LYS A 163 3.50 -26.24 16.97
N SER A 164 2.91 -26.22 15.78
CA SER A 164 1.71 -26.99 15.43
C SER A 164 2.00 -28.37 14.83
N VAL A 165 3.27 -28.80 14.78
CA VAL A 165 3.65 -30.18 14.43
C VAL A 165 4.00 -30.91 15.73
N PRO A 166 3.03 -31.54 16.42
CA PRO A 166 3.36 -32.57 17.39
C PRO A 166 3.88 -33.79 16.61
N LEU A 167 5.11 -34.20 16.92
CA LEU A 167 5.56 -35.57 16.70
C LEU A 167 4.76 -36.52 17.60
#